data_AF-A0A8J3RL85-F1
#
_entry.id   AF-A0A8J3RL85-F1
#
_cell.length_a   1.000
_cell.length_b   1.000
_cell.length_c   1.000
_cell.angle_alpha   90.00
_cell.angle_beta   90.00
_cell.angle_gamma   90.00
#
_symmetry.space_group_name_H-M   'P 1'
#
loop_
_entity.id
_entity.type
_entity.pdbx_description
1 polymer ?
#
loop_
_entity_poly.entity_id
_entity_poly.type
_entity_poly.pdbx_seq_one_letter_code
_entity_poly.pdbx_strand_id
1 'polypeptide(L)'
;MDSSGANRPHTRWTFLTNHARVLLMVARDPRARLRDVAAGIGITERAAQAIVSDLEEAGYLTRTRVGRRNHYSIDPTRRFRHPAEAGVRIESLLDIFTHRENTPSADPDGAGQDHAQRGRREHP
;
A
#
# COMPACT_ATOMS: atom_id res chain seq x y z
N MET A 1 -23.70 6.27 39.79
CA MET A 1 -23.58 5.02 39.02
C MET A 1 -24.32 5.24 37.72
N ASP A 2 -23.73 4.77 36.63
CA ASP A 2 -24.04 5.09 35.22
C ASP A 2 -23.34 6.36 34.67
N SER A 3 -23.25 6.43 33.34
CA SER A 3 -22.43 7.32 32.50
C SER A 3 -21.03 6.80 32.11
N SER A 4 -20.89 5.50 31.91
CA SER A 4 -19.97 4.99 30.88
C SER A 4 -20.63 5.19 29.52
N GLY A 5 -20.54 6.41 28.99
CA GLY A 5 -20.83 6.67 27.59
C GLY A 5 -19.87 5.83 26.74
N ALA A 6 -20.32 4.66 26.30
CA ALA A 6 -19.58 3.82 25.39
C ALA A 6 -19.25 4.67 24.15
N ASN A 7 -17.98 5.01 23.99
CA ASN A 7 -17.41 5.57 22.78
C ASN A 7 -17.58 4.50 21.68
N ARG A 8 -18.80 4.40 21.13
CA ARG A 8 -19.03 3.64 19.91
C ARG A 8 -18.17 4.35 18.89
N PRO A 9 -17.16 3.69 18.31
CA PRO A 9 -16.35 4.32 17.29
C PRO A 9 -17.31 4.77 16.21
N HIS A 10 -17.52 6.08 16.14
CA HIS A 10 -18.31 6.68 15.09
C HIS A 10 -17.60 6.27 13.81
N THR A 11 -18.26 5.48 12.96
CA THR A 11 -17.71 5.12 11.65
C THR A 11 -17.58 6.42 10.86
N ARG A 12 -16.42 7.07 11.01
CA ARG A 12 -16.10 8.31 10.33
C ARG A 12 -16.18 7.98 8.85
N TRP A 13 -16.92 8.77 8.09
CA TRP A 13 -17.05 8.54 6.66
C TRP A 13 -15.66 8.58 6.03
N THR A 14 -15.36 7.55 5.23
CA THR A 14 -14.09 7.43 4.52
C THR A 14 -14.35 7.13 3.06
N PHE A 15 -13.50 7.66 2.19
CA PHE A 15 -13.67 7.54 0.74
C PHE A 15 -13.50 6.10 0.23
N LEU A 16 -12.47 5.38 0.73
CA LEU A 16 -12.21 4.00 0.34
C LEU A 16 -12.98 3.02 1.21
N THR A 17 -13.54 1.99 0.58
CA THR A 17 -14.14 0.84 1.26
C THR A 17 -13.07 0.02 1.99
N ASN A 18 -13.47 -0.79 2.97
CA ASN A 18 -12.54 -1.70 3.63
C ASN A 18 -11.93 -2.72 2.65
N HIS A 19 -12.68 -3.13 1.61
CA HIS A 19 -12.16 -4.00 0.54
C HIS A 19 -10.99 -3.35 -0.20
N ALA A 20 -11.16 -2.09 -0.63
CA ALA A 20 -10.09 -1.35 -1.30
C ALA A 20 -8.86 -1.20 -0.40
N ARG A 21 -9.07 -0.88 0.89
CA ARG A 21 -7.98 -0.76 1.86
C ARG A 21 -7.22 -2.07 2.10
N VAL A 22 -7.93 -3.19 2.22
CA VAL A 22 -7.30 -4.52 2.36
C VAL A 22 -6.47 -4.82 1.12
N LEU A 23 -7.02 -4.61 -0.07
CA LEU A 23 -6.31 -4.84 -1.32
C LEU A 23 -5.02 -4.00 -1.41
N LEU A 24 -5.08 -2.72 -1.04
CA LEU A 24 -3.91 -1.83 -1.00
C LEU A 24 -2.87 -2.28 0.02
N MET A 25 -3.29 -2.74 1.20
CA MET A 25 -2.36 -3.22 2.22
C MET A 25 -1.64 -4.49 1.77
N VAL A 26 -2.37 -5.41 1.11
CA VAL A 26 -1.80 -6.62 0.51
C VAL A 26 -0.87 -6.29 -0.67
N ALA A 27 -1.20 -5.28 -1.47
CA ALA A 27 -0.33 -4.81 -2.56
C ALA A 27 1.02 -4.28 -2.05
N ARG A 28 1.03 -3.64 -0.87
CA ARG A 28 2.26 -3.12 -0.24
C ARG A 28 3.11 -4.21 0.40
N ASP A 29 2.47 -5.15 1.10
CA ASP A 29 3.15 -6.32 1.66
C ASP A 29 2.36 -7.62 1.37
N PRO A 30 2.73 -8.33 0.29
CA PRO A 30 2.16 -9.64 -0.06
C PRO A 30 2.33 -10.74 1.00
N ARG A 31 3.15 -10.53 2.05
CA ARG A 31 3.39 -11.47 3.15
C ARG A 31 2.77 -10.99 4.47
N ALA A 32 1.97 -9.92 4.44
CA ALA A 32 1.34 -9.36 5.61
C ALA A 32 0.44 -10.39 6.31
N ARG A 33 0.43 -10.36 7.65
CA ARG A 33 -0.51 -11.17 8.43
C ARG A 33 -1.85 -10.46 8.46
N LEU A 34 -2.95 -11.22 8.36
CA LEU A 34 -4.30 -10.64 8.42
C LEU A 34 -4.56 -9.82 9.69
N ARG A 35 -3.96 -10.22 10.81
CA ARG A 35 -4.00 -9.45 12.06
C ARG A 35 -3.41 -8.05 11.90
N ASP A 36 -2.28 -7.93 11.20
CA ASP A 36 -1.57 -6.66 11.01
C ASP A 36 -2.32 -5.79 9.97
N VAL A 37 -2.90 -6.42 8.95
CA VAL A 37 -3.81 -5.75 7.99
C VAL A 37 -5.05 -5.19 8.70
N ALA A 38 -5.69 -6.00 9.56
CA ALA A 38 -6.87 -5.59 10.31
C ALA A 38 -6.57 -4.41 11.24
N ALA A 39 -5.46 -4.47 11.96
CA ALA A 39 -5.00 -3.40 12.84
C ALA A 39 -4.69 -2.11 12.07
N GLY A 40 -4.03 -2.20 10.92
CA GLY A 40 -3.71 -1.03 10.08
C GLY A 40 -4.94 -0.34 9.49
N ILE A 41 -6.04 -1.06 9.28
CA ILE A 41 -7.30 -0.53 8.74
C ILE A 41 -8.28 -0.10 9.84
N GLY A 42 -8.13 -0.64 11.06
CA GLY A 42 -9.06 -0.40 12.17
C GLY A 42 -10.31 -1.28 12.12
N ILE A 43 -10.18 -2.52 11.64
CA ILE A 43 -11.26 -3.52 11.61
C ILE A 43 -10.90 -4.74 12.45
N THR A 44 -11.87 -5.61 12.70
CA THR A 44 -11.60 -6.88 13.39
C THR A 44 -10.87 -7.86 12.45
N GLU A 45 -10.08 -8.77 13.02
CA GLU A 45 -9.39 -9.79 12.22
C GLU A 45 -10.38 -10.68 11.45
N ARG A 46 -11.53 -10.99 12.05
CA ARG A 46 -12.62 -11.72 11.37
C ARG A 46 -13.15 -10.95 10.16
N ALA A 47 -13.30 -9.63 10.26
CA ALA A 47 -13.72 -8.80 9.13
C ALA A 47 -12.66 -8.78 8.02
N ALA A 48 -11.38 -8.70 8.37
CA ALA A 48 -10.29 -8.80 7.40
C ALA A 48 -10.26 -10.17 6.70
N GLN A 49 -10.48 -11.26 7.45
CA GLN A 49 -10.61 -12.60 6.87
C GLN A 49 -11.77 -12.71 5.89
N ALA A 50 -12.96 -12.20 6.25
CA ALA A 50 -14.13 -12.21 5.37
C ALA A 50 -13.87 -11.42 4.08
N ILE A 51 -13.30 -10.21 4.19
CA ILE A 51 -12.95 -9.37 3.04
C ILE A 51 -11.94 -10.08 2.12
N VAL A 52 -10.92 -10.75 2.67
CA VAL A 52 -9.96 -11.50 1.87
C VAL A 52 -10.61 -12.67 1.16
N SER A 53 -11.54 -13.38 1.81
CA SER A 53 -12.34 -14.42 1.15
C SER A 53 -13.20 -13.85 0.02
N ASP A 54 -13.86 -12.71 0.22
CA ASP A 54 -14.66 -12.05 -0.82
C ASP A 54 -13.80 -11.64 -2.03
N LEU A 55 -12.57 -11.15 -1.78
CA LEU A 55 -11.61 -10.79 -2.82
C LEU A 55 -11.02 -12.03 -3.53
N GLU A 56 -10.84 -13.15 -2.83
CA GLU A 56 -10.43 -14.44 -3.40
C GLU A 56 -11.51 -15.00 -4.33
N GLU A 57 -12.76 -15.05 -3.86
CA GLU A 57 -13.90 -15.51 -4.64
C GLU A 57 -14.14 -14.63 -5.88
N ALA A 58 -13.84 -13.34 -5.75
CA ALA A 58 -13.85 -12.40 -6.87
C ALA A 58 -12.74 -12.60 -7.91
N GLY A 59 -11.70 -13.35 -7.57
CA GLY A 59 -10.49 -13.46 -8.38
C GLY A 59 -9.62 -12.20 -8.39
N TYR A 60 -9.79 -11.26 -7.45
CA TYR A 60 -8.88 -10.11 -7.31
C TYR A 60 -7.56 -10.49 -6.67
N LEU A 61 -7.57 -11.50 -5.80
CA LEU A 61 -6.37 -12.02 -5.17
C LEU A 61 -6.41 -13.53 -5.06
N THR A 62 -5.24 -14.14 -4.96
CA THR A 62 -5.06 -15.55 -4.60
C THR A 62 -4.20 -15.65 -3.36
N ARG A 63 -4.42 -16.69 -2.56
CA ARG A 63 -3.63 -17.00 -1.36
C ARG A 63 -2.96 -18.35 -1.52
N THR A 64 -1.65 -18.36 -1.30
CA THR A 64 -0.85 -19.58 -1.27
C THR A 64 -0.15 -19.69 0.07
N ARG A 65 -0.19 -20.88 0.69
CA ARG A 65 0.51 -21.13 1.94
C ARG A 65 1.98 -21.43 1.65
N VAL A 66 2.87 -20.57 2.17
CA VAL A 66 4.33 -20.73 2.07
C VAL A 66 4.87 -20.98 3.49
N GLY A 67 5.02 -22.25 3.84
CA GLY A 67 5.39 -22.70 5.18
C GLY A 67 4.34 -22.33 6.24
N ARG A 68 4.73 -21.51 7.23
CA ARG A 68 3.83 -21.04 8.31
C ARG A 68 3.07 -19.75 7.96
N ARG A 69 3.33 -19.14 6.80
CA ARG A 69 2.75 -17.85 6.40
C ARG A 69 1.93 -17.99 5.12
N ASN A 70 0.95 -17.11 4.98
CA ASN A 70 0.27 -16.90 3.71
C ASN A 70 1.09 -15.95 2.85
N HIS A 71 1.09 -16.19 1.56
CA HIS A 71 1.53 -15.26 0.54
C HIS A 71 0.34 -14.96 -0.37
N TYR A 72 0.14 -13.69 -0.63
CA TYR A 72 -0.98 -13.21 -1.43
C TYR A 72 -0.47 -12.70 -2.78
N SER A 73 -1.18 -13.02 -3.86
CA SER A 73 -0.90 -12.47 -5.18
C SER A 73 -2.15 -11.75 -5.68
N ILE A 74 -2.01 -10.52 -6.14
CA ILE A 74 -3.11 -9.73 -6.71
C ILE A 74 -3.12 -9.91 -8.23
N ASP A 75 -4.32 -9.98 -8.82
CA ASP A 75 -4.51 -9.88 -10.25
C ASP A 75 -4.90 -8.43 -10.62
N PRO A 76 -3.93 -7.59 -11.04
CA PRO A 76 -4.19 -6.17 -11.35
C PRO A 76 -5.05 -5.99 -12.61
N THR A 77 -5.21 -7.03 -13.43
CA THR A 77 -5.96 -6.95 -14.69
C THR A 77 -7.48 -6.98 -14.49
N ARG A 78 -7.93 -7.36 -13.29
CA ARG A 78 -9.36 -7.39 -12.94
C ARG A 78 -9.97 -6.00 -12.98
N ARG A 79 -11.20 -5.94 -13.48
CA ARG A 79 -11.99 -4.71 -13.58
C ARG A 79 -12.76 -4.43 -12.30
N PHE A 80 -13.12 -3.18 -12.05
CA PHE A 80 -14.06 -2.86 -10.98
C PHE A 80 -15.43 -3.52 -11.23
N ARG A 81 -16.08 -3.98 -10.15
CA ARG A 81 -17.38 -4.69 -10.22
C ARG A 81 -18.55 -3.77 -10.54
N HIS A 82 -18.47 -2.49 -10.19
CA HIS A 82 -19.59 -1.58 -10.37
C HIS A 82 -19.77 -1.24 -11.86
N PRO A 83 -20.99 -1.29 -12.44
CA PRO A 83 -21.20 -1.04 -13.86
C PRO A 83 -20.63 0.30 -14.35
N ALA A 84 -20.68 1.34 -13.50
CA ALA A 84 -20.12 2.65 -13.81
C ALA A 84 -18.59 2.65 -13.96
N GLU A 85 -17.91 1.64 -13.42
CA GLU A 85 -16.44 1.54 -13.36
C GLU A 85 -15.93 0.28 -14.08
N ALA A 86 -16.79 -0.49 -14.73
CA ALA A 86 -16.43 -1.75 -15.40
C ALA A 86 -15.34 -1.57 -16.49
N GLY A 87 -15.19 -0.36 -17.02
CA GLY A 87 -14.12 0.01 -17.95
C GLY A 87 -12.73 0.12 -17.30
N VAL A 88 -12.65 0.29 -15.97
CA VAL A 88 -11.44 0.59 -15.23
C VAL A 88 -10.86 -0.68 -14.60
N ARG A 89 -9.55 -0.86 -14.73
CA ARG A 89 -8.80 -1.96 -14.09
C ARG A 89 -8.42 -1.58 -12.67
N ILE A 90 -8.33 -2.58 -11.79
CA ILE A 90 -7.94 -2.39 -10.40
C ILE A 90 -6.50 -1.90 -10.28
N GLU A 91 -5.65 -2.19 -11.28
CA GLU A 91 -4.31 -1.61 -11.41
C GLU A 91 -4.30 -0.08 -11.23
N SER A 92 -5.30 0.65 -11.76
CA SER A 92 -5.28 2.12 -11.72
C SER A 92 -5.40 2.62 -10.27
N LEU A 93 -6.14 1.89 -9.43
CA LEU A 93 -6.19 2.14 -8.00
C LEU A 93 -4.87 1.79 -7.34
N LEU A 94 -4.28 0.65 -7.68
CA LEU A 94 -2.99 0.24 -7.12
C LEU A 94 -1.94 1.31 -7.42
N ASP A 95 -1.77 1.67 -8.70
CA ASP A 95 -0.82 2.66 -9.19
C ASP A 95 -0.94 3.99 -8.42
N ILE A 96 -2.15 4.52 -8.24
CA ILE A 96 -2.36 5.78 -7.48
C ILE A 96 -1.81 5.70 -6.05
N PHE A 97 -1.95 4.55 -5.39
CA PHE A 97 -1.67 4.40 -3.96
C PHE A 97 -0.39 3.64 -3.62
N THR A 98 0.29 3.07 -4.61
CA THR A 98 1.57 2.38 -4.49
C THR A 98 2.71 3.12 -5.20
N HIS A 99 2.45 4.09 -6.10
CA HIS A 99 3.49 4.90 -6.76
C HIS A 99 4.11 6.02 -5.92
N ARG A 100 4.31 5.83 -4.62
CA ARG A 100 4.99 6.84 -3.79
C ARG A 100 6.28 6.37 -3.15
N GLU A 101 7.21 5.84 -3.96
CA GLU A 101 8.64 5.73 -3.61
C GLU A 101 9.56 5.89 -4.85
N ASN A 102 9.33 6.90 -5.69
CA ASN A 102 10.40 7.35 -6.59
C ASN A 102 10.36 8.86 -6.82
N THR A 103 10.44 9.63 -5.74
CA THR A 103 11.11 10.93 -5.85
C THR A 103 12.60 10.59 -5.77
N PRO A 104 13.39 10.68 -6.86
CA PRO A 104 14.83 10.71 -6.69
C PRO A 104 15.09 11.85 -5.72
N SER A 105 15.64 11.50 -4.55
CA SER A 105 16.10 12.48 -3.58
C SER A 105 16.96 13.46 -4.35
N ALA A 106 16.48 14.69 -4.53
CA ALA A 106 17.28 15.74 -5.10
C ALA A 106 18.41 15.97 -4.11
N ASP A 107 19.59 15.41 -4.39
CA ASP A 107 20.84 15.80 -3.76
C ASP A 107 21.00 17.31 -3.99
N PRO A 108 20.91 18.16 -2.95
CA PRO A 108 21.51 19.46 -3.03
C PRO A 108 23.01 19.28 -2.69
N ASP A 109 23.88 20.00 -3.37
CA ASP A 109 25.32 20.11 -3.05
C ASP A 109 26.25 18.95 -3.45
N GLY A 110 26.25 18.65 -4.75
CA GLY A 110 27.48 18.37 -5.49
C GLY A 110 28.13 19.67 -6.01
N ALA A 111 28.31 20.69 -5.16
CA ALA A 111 29.01 21.90 -5.54
C ALA A 111 30.53 21.64 -5.55
N GLY A 112 31.08 21.57 -6.76
CA GLY A 112 32.48 21.28 -7.04
C GLY A 112 33.44 22.19 -6.28
N GLN A 113 34.27 21.56 -5.46
CA GLN A 113 35.55 22.12 -5.04
C GLN A 113 36.60 21.67 -6.05
N ASP A 114 36.86 22.50 -7.05
CA ASP A 114 38.06 22.38 -7.87
C ASP A 114 38.65 23.78 -8.10
N HIS A 115 39.12 24.38 -7.01
CA HIS A 115 40.02 25.52 -7.09
C HIS A 115 41.41 25.01 -7.51
N ALA A 116 41.66 25.11 -8.80
CA ALA A 116 42.96 24.90 -9.42
C ALA A 116 44.04 25.77 -8.75
N GLN A 117 44.94 25.13 -8.01
CA GLN A 117 46.19 25.73 -7.56
C GLN A 117 47.35 24.82 -7.95
N ARG A 118 47.88 24.95 -9.17
CA ARG A 118 49.26 24.56 -9.51
C ARG A 118 49.74 25.11 -10.85
N GLY A 119 49.82 26.43 -10.95
CA GLY A 119 50.76 27.10 -11.86
C GLY A 119 52.12 27.25 -11.16
N ARG A 120 52.93 26.19 -11.11
CA ARG A 120 54.33 26.28 -10.68
C ARG A 120 55.20 26.13 -11.94
N ARG A 121 55.48 27.26 -12.60
CA ARG A 121 56.46 27.36 -13.70
C ARG A 121 57.85 27.45 -13.08
N GLU A 122 58.67 26.42 -13.22
CA GLU A 122 60.13 26.53 -13.12
C GLU A 122 60.82 25.46 -13.98
N HIS A 123 62.01 25.83 -14.47
CA HIS A 123 63.08 25.05 -15.15
C HIS A 123 63.13 25.15 -16.69
N PRO A 124 64.34 25.11 -17.29
CA PRO A 124 65.42 26.09 -17.18
C PRO A 124 65.94 26.55 -18.57
#